data_AF-A0A0F9PCB1-F1
#
_entry.id   AF-A0A0F9PCB1-F1
#
_cell.length_a   1.000
_cell.length_b   1.000
_cell.length_c   1.000
_cell.angle_alpha   90.00
_cell.angle_beta   90.00
_cell.angle_gamma   90.00
#
_symmetry.space_group_name_H-M   'P 1'
#
loop_
_entity.id
_entity.type
_entity.pdbx_description
1 polymer ?
#
loop_
_entity_poly.entity_id
_entity_poly.type
_entity_poly.pdbx_seq_one_letter_code
_entity_poly.pdbx_strand_id
1 'polypeptide(L)'
;CFSITVIAEPSSYTPGPWCPTNITDGPDKSGIWLEDGKVHVADGAFMQNLSTFYDDDKWQLSDPSTGKINVTDSLEACLAAARPDVDPAYTNHCVQCLVEYMPEGATQTYVIPVEPQPLMRGRSIGFAGAGIARNGVSLAAAAPTDAILGAYTIAPFDVCGGHVNPHAGYHYHAVTDCLTTLSDMSDHGGQIGIAMDGYKIFAQNMTDGSTPAKLDRCNGHETGDLGYHYHAGDPGSNAILGCMSAEYGCASDDPTAVCDATARPPRP
;
A
#
# COMPACT_ATOMS: atom_id res chain seq x y z
N CYS A 1 15.76 -19.99 1.58
CA CYS A 1 14.64 -19.08 1.91
C CYS A 1 14.17 -19.35 3.33
N PHE A 2 13.60 -18.36 4.00
CA PHE A 2 12.77 -18.55 5.20
C PHE A 2 11.30 -18.44 4.81
N SER A 3 10.41 -19.01 5.63
CA SER A 3 8.97 -18.87 5.50
C SER A 3 8.42 -18.22 6.77
N ILE A 4 7.51 -17.26 6.62
CA ILE A 4 6.82 -16.60 7.73
C ILE A 4 5.35 -16.44 7.41
N THR A 5 4.49 -16.78 8.38
CA THR A 5 3.05 -16.55 8.32
C THR A 5 2.67 -15.48 9.32
N VAL A 6 1.95 -14.47 8.86
CA VAL A 6 1.55 -13.29 9.64
C VAL A 6 0.04 -13.09 9.51
N ILE A 7 -0.55 -12.46 10.53
CA ILE A 7 -1.95 -12.05 10.51
C ILE A 7 -2.08 -10.88 9.52
N ALA A 8 -3.15 -10.87 8.72
CA ALA A 8 -3.39 -9.85 7.68
C ALA A 8 -3.93 -8.51 8.24
N GLU A 9 -3.50 -8.12 9.44
CA GLU A 9 -3.90 -6.91 10.17
C GLU A 9 -2.72 -6.36 10.99
N PRO A 10 -2.50 -5.03 11.06
CA PRO A 10 -1.46 -4.46 11.89
C PRO A 10 -1.71 -4.70 13.38
N SER A 11 -0.68 -5.19 14.07
CA SER A 11 -0.70 -5.41 15.53
C SER A 11 -0.43 -4.14 16.37
N SER A 12 -0.08 -3.03 15.72
CA SER A 12 0.52 -1.83 16.36
C SER A 12 -0.42 -0.63 16.46
N TYR A 13 -1.52 -0.63 15.71
CA TYR A 13 -2.53 0.43 15.70
C TYR A 13 -3.84 -0.11 15.11
N THR A 14 -4.91 0.66 15.25
CA THR A 14 -6.20 0.36 14.62
C THR A 14 -6.26 0.99 13.22
N PRO A 15 -6.42 0.20 12.13
CA PRO A 15 -6.53 0.72 10.77
C PRO A 15 -7.67 1.70 10.55
N GLY A 16 -7.47 2.59 9.57
CA GLY A 16 -8.44 3.64 9.23
C GLY A 16 -8.28 4.90 10.08
N PRO A 17 -9.15 5.90 9.88
CA PRO A 17 -10.23 5.96 8.88
C PRO A 17 -9.72 6.10 7.43
N TRP A 18 -10.59 5.84 6.45
CA TRP A 18 -10.31 5.96 5.01
C TRP A 18 -11.23 6.97 4.33
N CYS A 19 -12.51 6.61 4.18
CA CYS A 19 -13.50 7.46 3.54
C CYS A 19 -14.21 8.37 4.55
N PRO A 20 -14.22 9.69 4.35
CA PRO A 20 -15.13 10.58 5.06
C PRO A 20 -16.58 10.28 4.66
N THR A 21 -17.53 10.57 5.55
CA THR A 21 -18.97 10.31 5.31
C THR A 21 -19.74 11.55 4.89
N ASN A 22 -19.17 12.74 5.09
CA ASN A 22 -19.75 14.01 4.70
C ASN A 22 -18.65 14.98 4.24
N ILE A 23 -19.01 15.93 3.37
CA ILE A 23 -18.10 16.99 2.89
C ILE A 23 -17.54 17.90 4.01
N THR A 24 -18.14 17.86 5.20
CA THR A 24 -17.68 18.59 6.39
C THR A 24 -16.76 17.78 7.30
N ASP A 25 -16.58 16.48 7.03
CA ASP A 25 -15.66 15.63 7.80
C ASP A 25 -14.22 16.05 7.50
N GLY A 26 -13.45 16.26 8.57
CA GLY A 26 -12.05 16.69 8.49
C GLY A 26 -11.06 15.52 8.48
N PRO A 27 -9.76 15.85 8.56
CA PRO A 27 -8.66 14.88 8.52
C PRO A 27 -8.72 13.79 9.60
N ASP A 28 -9.39 14.05 10.74
CA ASP A 28 -9.56 13.09 11.84
C ASP A 28 -10.54 11.94 11.50
N LYS A 29 -11.30 12.08 10.42
CA LYS A 29 -12.30 11.11 9.95
C LYS A 29 -12.01 10.61 8.53
N SER A 30 -10.84 10.91 8.00
CA SER A 30 -10.46 10.55 6.64
C SER A 30 -9.03 10.05 6.58
N GLY A 31 -8.73 9.39 5.48
CA GLY A 31 -7.39 8.97 5.14
C GLY A 31 -6.63 9.97 4.27
N ILE A 32 -5.74 9.43 3.46
CA ILE A 32 -4.92 10.12 2.47
C ILE A 32 -5.14 9.54 1.08
N TRP A 33 -4.89 10.35 0.06
CA TRP A 33 -4.88 9.95 -1.34
C TRP A 33 -3.52 10.30 -1.96
N LEU A 34 -2.97 9.39 -2.76
CA LEU A 34 -1.65 9.54 -3.38
C LEU A 34 -1.85 9.85 -4.86
N GLU A 35 -1.48 11.06 -5.27
CA GLU A 35 -1.67 11.50 -6.66
C GLU A 35 -0.60 12.52 -7.04
N ASP A 36 -0.06 12.39 -8.26
CA ASP A 36 0.96 13.29 -8.83
C ASP A 36 2.19 13.48 -7.95
N GLY A 37 2.65 12.40 -7.30
CA GLY A 37 3.83 12.45 -6.43
C GLY A 37 3.57 13.16 -5.10
N LYS A 38 2.30 13.37 -4.71
CA LYS A 38 1.91 14.07 -3.48
C LYS A 38 0.95 13.25 -2.65
N VAL A 39 1.01 13.50 -1.35
CA VAL A 39 0.03 13.03 -0.37
C VAL A 39 -1.01 14.13 -0.18
N HIS A 40 -2.27 13.82 -0.47
CA HIS A 40 -3.42 14.69 -0.21
C HIS A 40 -4.19 14.15 0.97
N VAL A 41 -4.69 15.02 1.84
CA VAL A 41 -5.68 14.60 2.84
C VAL A 41 -6.98 14.33 2.10
N ALA A 42 -7.51 13.11 2.23
CA ALA A 42 -8.71 12.67 1.52
C ALA A 42 -9.99 13.01 2.30
N ASP A 43 -10.07 14.22 2.86
CA ASP A 43 -11.17 14.67 3.70
C ASP A 43 -12.42 15.06 2.90
N GLY A 44 -13.49 15.46 3.59
CA GLY A 44 -14.74 15.81 2.95
C GLY A 44 -14.61 16.95 1.93
N ALA A 45 -13.74 17.93 2.21
CA ALA A 45 -13.49 19.05 1.31
C ALA A 45 -12.74 18.59 0.05
N PHE A 46 -11.76 17.70 0.20
CA PHE A 46 -11.09 17.06 -0.94
C PHE A 46 -12.08 16.29 -1.81
N MET A 47 -12.93 15.45 -1.20
CA MET A 47 -13.94 14.66 -1.91
C MET A 47 -14.95 15.52 -2.67
N GLN A 48 -15.32 16.68 -2.11
CA GLN A 48 -16.19 17.65 -2.79
C GLN A 48 -15.51 18.31 -3.99
N ASN A 49 -14.19 18.49 -3.93
CA ASN A 49 -13.43 19.26 -4.91
C ASN A 49 -12.85 18.42 -6.07
N LEU A 50 -13.17 17.12 -6.15
CA LEU A 50 -12.57 16.20 -7.13
C LEU A 50 -12.80 16.63 -8.59
N SER A 51 -13.95 17.22 -8.92
CA SER A 51 -14.21 17.72 -10.28
C SER A 51 -13.26 18.83 -10.69
N THR A 52 -12.94 19.74 -9.76
CA THR A 52 -11.97 20.82 -9.99
C THR A 52 -10.54 20.28 -9.97
N PHE A 53 -10.26 19.32 -9.08
CA PHE A 53 -8.93 18.73 -8.94
C PHE A 53 -8.51 17.97 -10.21
N TYR A 54 -9.43 17.21 -10.83
CA TYR A 54 -9.17 16.43 -12.04
C TYR A 54 -9.62 17.10 -13.34
N ASP A 55 -10.18 18.32 -13.28
CA ASP A 55 -10.76 19.02 -14.45
C ASP A 55 -11.80 18.15 -15.21
N ASP A 56 -12.69 17.49 -14.46
CA ASP A 56 -13.74 16.62 -15.01
C ASP A 56 -15.03 16.69 -14.16
N ASP A 57 -16.07 17.32 -14.72
CA ASP A 57 -17.38 17.51 -14.11
C ASP A 57 -18.14 16.19 -13.83
N LYS A 58 -17.66 15.04 -14.31
CA LYS A 58 -18.26 13.74 -13.98
C LYS A 58 -18.00 13.29 -12.54
N TRP A 59 -17.01 13.86 -11.87
CA TRP A 59 -16.74 13.60 -10.46
C TRP A 59 -17.82 14.25 -9.57
N GLN A 60 -18.60 13.41 -8.89
CA GLN A 60 -19.67 13.83 -7.98
C GLN A 60 -19.88 12.78 -6.87
N LEU A 61 -18.89 12.62 -5.98
CA LEU A 61 -18.94 11.64 -4.89
C LEU A 61 -19.94 11.97 -3.79
N SER A 62 -20.33 13.24 -3.67
CA SER A 62 -21.24 13.71 -2.63
C SER A 62 -22.60 14.11 -3.18
N ASP A 63 -23.66 13.83 -2.44
CA ASP A 63 -24.99 14.39 -2.67
C ASP A 63 -24.93 15.94 -2.55
N PRO A 64 -25.28 16.71 -3.60
CA PRO A 64 -25.17 18.17 -3.59
C PRO A 64 -26.05 18.89 -2.56
N SER A 65 -27.13 18.24 -2.10
CA SER A 65 -28.12 18.83 -1.19
C SER A 65 -27.79 18.59 0.27
N THR A 66 -27.21 17.43 0.59
CA THR A 66 -26.91 17.00 1.96
C THR A 66 -25.41 16.98 2.28
N GLY A 67 -24.56 16.98 1.26
CA GLY A 67 -23.12 16.80 1.41
C GLY A 67 -22.72 15.38 1.84
N LYS A 68 -23.65 14.42 1.86
CA LYS A 68 -23.34 13.02 2.17
C LYS A 68 -22.44 12.44 1.08
N ILE A 69 -21.34 11.82 1.46
CA ILE A 69 -20.43 11.14 0.53
C ILE A 69 -20.92 9.70 0.31
N ASN A 70 -20.87 9.25 -0.94
CA ASN A 70 -21.14 7.87 -1.32
C ASN A 70 -19.96 7.00 -0.88
N VAL A 71 -20.16 6.14 0.10
CA VAL A 71 -19.12 5.27 0.67
C VAL A 71 -19.56 3.82 0.55
N THR A 72 -18.64 2.91 0.22
CA THR A 72 -18.90 1.47 0.34
C THR A 72 -18.87 1.06 1.83
N ASP A 73 -20.03 0.72 2.39
CA ASP A 73 -20.22 0.49 3.83
C ASP A 73 -20.61 -0.96 4.17
N SER A 74 -20.45 -1.87 3.22
CA SER A 74 -20.67 -3.30 3.39
C SER A 74 -19.64 -4.14 2.63
N LEU A 75 -19.49 -5.42 3.01
CA LEU A 75 -18.64 -6.37 2.29
C LEU A 75 -19.07 -6.51 0.82
N GLU A 76 -20.38 -6.55 0.55
CA GLU A 76 -20.91 -6.64 -0.82
C GLU A 76 -20.50 -5.41 -1.66
N ALA A 77 -20.64 -4.21 -1.10
CA ALA A 77 -20.23 -2.97 -1.75
C ALA A 77 -18.72 -2.90 -1.99
N CYS A 78 -17.92 -3.28 -0.97
CA CYS A 78 -16.48 -3.39 -1.10
C CYS A 78 -16.09 -4.36 -2.23
N LEU A 79 -16.65 -5.57 -2.30
CA LEU A 79 -16.32 -6.54 -3.34
C LEU A 79 -16.75 -6.10 -4.74
N ALA A 80 -17.86 -5.36 -4.84
CA ALA A 80 -18.36 -4.85 -6.11
C ALA A 80 -17.54 -3.65 -6.63
N ALA A 81 -16.94 -2.85 -5.75
CA ALA A 81 -16.17 -1.67 -6.11
C ALA A 81 -14.64 -1.89 -6.14
N ALA A 82 -14.09 -2.78 -5.29
CA ALA A 82 -12.66 -3.04 -5.16
C ALA A 82 -12.17 -4.15 -6.12
N ARG A 83 -12.54 -4.05 -7.40
CA ARG A 83 -12.20 -5.01 -8.46
C ARG A 83 -11.87 -4.30 -9.79
N PRO A 84 -11.13 -4.94 -10.72
CA PRO A 84 -10.77 -4.31 -11.99
C PRO A 84 -11.97 -3.88 -12.85
N ASP A 85 -13.06 -4.65 -12.79
CA ASP A 85 -14.32 -4.38 -13.48
C ASP A 85 -15.34 -3.90 -12.45
N VAL A 86 -15.19 -2.63 -12.04
CA VAL A 86 -16.01 -1.97 -11.02
C VAL A 86 -17.48 -2.02 -11.44
N ASP A 87 -18.36 -2.46 -10.53
CA ASP A 87 -19.79 -2.44 -10.80
C ASP A 87 -20.25 -0.99 -11.01
N PRO A 88 -20.91 -0.66 -12.14
CA PRO A 88 -21.33 0.71 -12.46
C PRO A 88 -22.15 1.41 -11.37
N ALA A 89 -22.84 0.65 -10.49
CA ALA A 89 -23.55 1.21 -9.35
C ALA A 89 -22.63 1.97 -8.37
N TYR A 90 -21.33 1.65 -8.35
CA TYR A 90 -20.32 2.26 -7.49
C TYR A 90 -19.48 3.33 -8.18
N THR A 91 -19.86 3.76 -9.38
CA THR A 91 -19.34 4.99 -9.98
C THR A 91 -19.56 6.16 -9.00
N ASN A 92 -18.60 7.07 -8.87
CA ASN A 92 -18.64 8.18 -7.92
C ASN A 92 -18.80 7.73 -6.45
N HIS A 93 -18.04 6.72 -6.04
CA HIS A 93 -17.93 6.29 -4.65
C HIS A 93 -16.52 6.47 -4.11
N CYS A 94 -16.45 6.80 -2.82
CA CYS A 94 -15.28 6.52 -2.01
C CYS A 94 -15.33 5.04 -1.59
N VAL A 95 -14.34 4.28 -2.03
CA VAL A 95 -14.24 2.85 -1.83
C VAL A 95 -13.39 2.58 -0.60
N GLN A 96 -13.98 1.88 0.36
CA GLN A 96 -13.28 1.32 1.50
C GLN A 96 -13.74 -0.12 1.74
N CYS A 97 -12.81 -0.92 2.23
CA CYS A 97 -13.08 -2.21 2.83
C CYS A 97 -12.64 -2.15 4.29
N LEU A 98 -13.30 -2.89 5.16
CA LEU A 98 -12.99 -2.92 6.58
C LEU A 98 -12.29 -4.22 6.95
N VAL A 99 -11.45 -4.16 7.99
CA VAL A 99 -10.82 -5.35 8.59
C VAL A 99 -11.88 -6.39 8.97
N GLU A 100 -13.03 -5.93 9.46
CA GLU A 100 -14.20 -6.75 9.85
C GLU A 100 -14.79 -7.58 8.70
N TYR A 101 -14.46 -7.24 7.44
CA TYR A 101 -14.92 -7.98 6.26
C TYR A 101 -14.03 -9.19 5.94
N MET A 102 -12.86 -9.29 6.57
CA MET A 102 -11.93 -10.39 6.34
C MET A 102 -12.40 -11.67 7.02
N PRO A 103 -12.06 -12.85 6.45
CA PRO A 103 -12.24 -14.12 7.16
C PRO A 103 -11.56 -14.09 8.53
N GLU A 104 -12.21 -14.68 9.53
CA GLU A 104 -11.62 -14.83 10.85
C GLU A 104 -10.30 -15.63 10.74
N GLY A 105 -9.22 -15.08 11.30
CA GLY A 105 -7.90 -15.69 11.21
C GLY A 105 -7.24 -15.60 9.83
N ALA A 106 -7.60 -14.61 9.01
CA ALA A 106 -6.90 -14.33 7.75
C ALA A 106 -5.39 -14.15 7.97
N THR A 107 -4.59 -14.85 7.17
CA THR A 107 -3.13 -14.84 7.25
C THR A 107 -2.49 -14.74 5.89
N GLN A 108 -1.32 -14.11 5.83
CA GLN A 108 -0.44 -14.12 4.66
C GLN A 108 0.81 -14.93 4.99
N THR A 109 1.22 -15.80 4.06
CA THR A 109 2.48 -16.54 4.13
C THR A 109 3.44 -16.01 3.08
N TYR A 110 4.68 -15.74 3.50
CA TYR A 110 5.74 -15.22 2.66
C TYR A 110 6.92 -16.16 2.67
N VAL A 111 7.50 -16.40 1.50
CA VAL A 111 8.76 -17.11 1.35
C VAL A 111 9.78 -16.15 0.77
N ILE A 112 10.84 -15.86 1.53
CA ILE A 112 11.84 -14.85 1.19
C ILE A 112 13.25 -15.47 1.23
N PRO A 113 14.12 -15.22 0.23
CA PRO A 113 15.52 -15.64 0.28
C PRO A 113 16.23 -15.12 1.53
N VAL A 114 17.02 -15.97 2.19
CA VAL A 114 17.86 -15.54 3.33
C VAL A 114 19.11 -14.83 2.81
N GLU A 115 19.61 -15.30 1.66
CA GLU A 115 20.77 -14.76 0.98
C GLU A 115 20.31 -14.22 -0.38
N PRO A 116 20.17 -12.88 -0.54
CA PRO A 116 19.76 -12.29 -1.80
C PRO A 116 20.67 -12.71 -2.95
N GLN A 117 20.08 -13.02 -4.12
CA GLN A 117 20.81 -13.34 -5.34
C GLN A 117 20.67 -12.17 -6.33
N PRO A 118 21.69 -11.29 -6.45
CA PRO A 118 21.58 -10.07 -7.24
C PRO A 118 21.27 -10.35 -8.72
N LEU A 119 20.37 -9.55 -9.29
CA LEU A 119 20.07 -9.55 -10.71
C LEU A 119 20.89 -8.47 -11.42
N MET A 120 21.30 -8.75 -12.65
CA MET A 120 21.95 -7.74 -13.52
C MET A 120 21.02 -6.57 -13.86
N ARG A 121 19.71 -6.81 -13.81
CA ARG A 121 18.65 -5.81 -14.02
C ARG A 121 17.55 -6.11 -13.02
N GLY A 122 17.20 -5.11 -12.21
CA GLY A 122 16.05 -5.22 -11.33
C GLY A 122 14.76 -5.60 -12.07
N ARG A 123 13.91 -6.39 -11.39
CA ARG A 123 12.69 -7.00 -11.89
C ARG A 123 11.47 -6.29 -11.29
N SER A 124 10.35 -6.29 -12.02
CA SER A 124 9.08 -5.78 -11.49
C SER A 124 8.68 -6.55 -10.24
N ILE A 125 8.15 -5.83 -9.26
CA ILE A 125 7.69 -6.33 -7.97
C ILE A 125 6.46 -7.24 -8.14
N GLY A 126 5.61 -6.94 -9.12
CA GLY A 126 4.40 -7.70 -9.43
C GLY A 126 3.48 -7.91 -8.22
N PHE A 127 2.71 -8.99 -8.23
CA PHE A 127 1.77 -9.34 -7.16
C PHE A 127 2.42 -9.75 -5.83
N ALA A 128 3.73 -10.00 -5.80
CA ALA A 128 4.43 -10.37 -4.56
C ALA A 128 4.52 -9.19 -3.58
N GLY A 129 4.37 -7.96 -4.07
CA GLY A 129 4.57 -6.76 -3.24
C GLY A 129 6.03 -6.48 -2.94
N ALA A 130 6.30 -5.30 -2.41
CA ALA A 130 7.62 -4.83 -2.04
C ALA A 130 8.25 -5.69 -0.93
N GLY A 131 7.46 -6.23 0.00
CA GLY A 131 7.98 -7.01 1.12
C GLY A 131 7.03 -7.10 2.30
N ILE A 132 7.60 -7.29 3.49
CA ILE A 132 6.87 -7.35 4.76
C ILE A 132 7.42 -6.27 5.69
N ALA A 133 6.51 -5.50 6.29
CA ALA A 133 6.83 -4.50 7.31
C ALA A 133 7.21 -5.17 8.64
N ARG A 134 7.92 -4.45 9.51
CA ARG A 134 8.29 -4.95 10.86
C ARG A 134 7.11 -5.36 11.72
N ASN A 135 5.94 -4.77 11.50
CA ASN A 135 4.71 -5.10 12.24
C ASN A 135 3.93 -6.27 11.63
N GLY A 136 4.48 -6.93 10.59
CA GLY A 136 3.90 -8.09 9.91
C GLY A 136 2.99 -7.76 8.74
N VAL A 137 2.71 -6.49 8.46
CA VAL A 137 1.82 -6.10 7.36
C VAL A 137 2.53 -6.14 6.00
N SER A 138 1.81 -6.50 4.95
CA SER A 138 2.30 -6.49 3.58
C SER A 138 2.70 -5.08 3.12
N LEU A 139 3.87 -4.94 2.53
CA LEU A 139 4.26 -3.77 1.73
C LEU A 139 3.92 -4.09 0.28
N ALA A 140 2.85 -3.51 -0.25
CA ALA A 140 2.34 -3.83 -1.57
C ALA A 140 3.14 -3.16 -2.70
N ALA A 141 2.85 -3.57 -3.93
CA ALA A 141 3.22 -2.80 -5.12
C ALA A 141 2.31 -1.58 -5.24
N ALA A 142 2.64 -0.66 -6.14
CA ALA A 142 1.84 0.54 -6.42
C ALA A 142 0.35 0.22 -6.62
N ALA A 143 -0.52 1.05 -6.03
CA ALA A 143 -1.95 0.98 -6.28
C ALA A 143 -2.24 1.33 -7.74
N PRO A 144 -3.21 0.68 -8.40
CA PRO A 144 -3.55 0.96 -9.78
C PRO A 144 -4.43 2.23 -9.88
N THR A 145 -3.87 3.40 -9.55
CA THR A 145 -4.60 4.68 -9.51
C THR A 145 -5.28 5.00 -10.85
N ASP A 146 -4.63 4.73 -11.98
CA ASP A 146 -5.23 4.88 -13.32
C ASP A 146 -6.56 4.11 -13.47
N ALA A 147 -6.62 2.88 -12.94
CA ALA A 147 -7.83 2.05 -13.02
C ALA A 147 -8.92 2.54 -12.06
N ILE A 148 -8.52 2.99 -10.86
CA ILE A 148 -9.41 3.56 -9.84
C ILE A 148 -10.08 4.84 -10.39
N LEU A 149 -9.26 5.78 -10.89
CA LEU A 149 -9.72 7.03 -11.47
C LEU A 149 -10.53 6.80 -12.75
N GLY A 150 -10.15 5.83 -13.58
CA GLY A 150 -10.90 5.44 -14.78
C GLY A 150 -12.31 4.91 -14.51
N ALA A 151 -12.57 4.41 -13.30
CA ALA A 151 -13.88 3.97 -12.84
C ALA A 151 -14.67 5.06 -12.08
N TYR A 152 -14.14 6.30 -12.01
CA TYR A 152 -14.67 7.37 -11.18
C TYR A 152 -14.85 6.97 -9.71
N THR A 153 -13.90 6.21 -9.17
CA THR A 153 -13.84 5.90 -7.74
C THR A 153 -12.60 6.50 -7.11
N ILE A 154 -12.62 6.67 -5.80
CA ILE A 154 -11.43 7.00 -4.99
C ILE A 154 -11.33 5.94 -3.92
N ALA A 155 -10.13 5.38 -3.69
CA ALA A 155 -9.91 4.35 -2.67
C ALA A 155 -8.82 4.82 -1.71
N PRO A 156 -9.13 5.71 -0.74
CA PRO A 156 -8.13 6.31 0.13
C PRO A 156 -7.36 5.25 0.92
N PHE A 157 -6.12 5.56 1.21
CA PHE A 157 -5.34 4.87 2.25
C PHE A 157 -5.64 5.54 3.58
N ASP A 158 -5.44 4.86 4.70
CA ASP A 158 -5.46 5.54 5.99
C ASP A 158 -4.22 6.44 6.14
N VAL A 159 -4.15 7.18 7.24
CA VAL A 159 -2.99 8.04 7.54
C VAL A 159 -1.68 7.26 7.66
N CYS A 160 -1.75 5.94 7.85
CA CYS A 160 -0.59 5.07 7.89
C CYS A 160 -0.13 4.62 6.49
N GLY A 161 -0.87 4.95 5.43
CA GLY A 161 -0.53 4.65 4.04
C GLY A 161 -1.00 3.27 3.58
N GLY A 162 -1.95 2.65 4.29
CA GLY A 162 -2.49 1.35 3.94
C GLY A 162 -4.01 1.30 3.91
N HIS A 163 -4.53 0.22 3.32
CA HIS A 163 -5.96 -0.05 3.22
C HIS A 163 -6.21 -1.55 3.14
N VAL A 164 -7.49 -1.93 3.20
CA VAL A 164 -7.91 -3.34 3.21
C VAL A 164 -8.37 -3.75 1.81
N ASN A 165 -7.98 -4.95 1.39
CA ASN A 165 -8.68 -5.69 0.34
C ASN A 165 -9.04 -7.09 0.86
N PRO A 166 -10.22 -7.64 0.56
CA PRO A 166 -10.63 -8.97 1.02
C PRO A 166 -9.68 -10.13 0.66
N HIS A 167 -8.82 -9.97 -0.35
CA HIS A 167 -7.85 -10.98 -0.79
C HIS A 167 -6.46 -10.85 -0.16
N ALA A 168 -6.07 -9.66 0.28
CA ALA A 168 -4.72 -9.38 0.80
C ALA A 168 -4.71 -8.95 2.27
N GLY A 169 -5.90 -8.69 2.81
CA GLY A 169 -6.12 -7.99 4.07
C GLY A 169 -5.59 -6.56 4.06
N TYR A 170 -5.22 -6.06 5.24
CA TYR A 170 -4.62 -4.73 5.35
C TYR A 170 -3.19 -4.75 4.77
N HIS A 171 -2.88 -3.76 3.92
CA HIS A 171 -1.56 -3.65 3.28
C HIS A 171 -1.21 -2.20 2.96
N TYR A 172 0.09 -1.89 3.02
CA TYR A 172 0.61 -0.54 2.75
C TYR A 172 0.92 -0.33 1.27
N HIS A 173 0.60 0.86 0.78
CA HIS A 173 1.05 1.39 -0.52
C HIS A 173 2.07 2.51 -0.36
N ALA A 174 2.16 3.09 0.83
CA ALA A 174 3.13 4.11 1.21
C ALA A 174 3.67 3.86 2.61
N VAL A 175 4.94 4.23 2.84
CA VAL A 175 5.56 4.19 4.17
C VAL A 175 5.44 5.57 4.80
N THR A 176 4.65 5.66 5.87
CA THR A 176 4.46 6.89 6.67
C THR A 176 5.04 6.72 8.07
N ASP A 177 4.77 7.68 8.96
CA ASP A 177 5.28 7.68 10.33
C ASP A 177 4.80 6.50 11.18
N CYS A 178 3.70 5.84 10.82
CA CYS A 178 3.20 4.68 11.56
C CYS A 178 4.18 3.50 11.56
N LEU A 179 5.01 3.35 10.52
CA LEU A 179 6.01 2.28 10.44
C LEU A 179 7.39 2.72 10.96
N THR A 180 7.75 3.98 10.77
CA THR A 180 9.08 4.48 11.16
C THR A 180 9.22 4.54 12.68
N THR A 181 8.13 4.85 13.41
CA THR A 181 8.09 4.86 14.89
C THR A 181 8.30 3.50 15.55
N LEU A 182 8.16 2.40 14.82
CA LEU A 182 8.35 1.02 15.31
C LEU A 182 9.77 0.49 15.08
N SER A 183 10.66 1.30 14.50
CA SER A 183 11.93 0.83 13.94
C SER A 183 13.12 1.27 14.79
N ASP A 184 14.07 0.36 14.99
CA ASP A 184 15.38 0.72 15.53
C ASP A 184 16.09 1.64 14.52
N MET A 185 16.51 2.81 15.00
CA MET A 185 17.17 3.82 14.16
C MET A 185 18.64 3.44 13.92
N SER A 186 19.05 3.55 12.67
CA SER A 186 20.45 3.52 12.23
C SER A 186 20.81 4.85 11.57
N ASP A 187 22.04 5.06 11.12
CA ASP A 187 22.37 6.26 10.33
C ASP A 187 21.51 6.34 9.04
N HIS A 188 21.11 5.19 8.49
CA HIS A 188 20.26 5.04 7.30
C HIS A 188 18.75 5.22 7.58
N GLY A 189 18.38 5.67 8.78
CA GLY A 189 16.99 5.74 9.22
C GLY A 189 16.53 4.46 9.90
N GLY A 190 15.23 4.38 10.17
CA GLY A 190 14.58 3.20 10.74
C GLY A 190 14.40 2.12 9.68
N GLN A 191 14.81 0.89 9.98
CA GLN A 191 14.51 -0.25 9.10
C GLN A 191 13.01 -0.57 9.16
N ILE A 192 12.22 -0.29 8.13
CA ILE A 192 10.76 -0.48 8.14
C ILE A 192 10.33 -1.92 7.79
N GLY A 193 11.20 -2.71 7.15
CA GLY A 193 10.84 -4.05 6.73
C GLY A 193 11.95 -4.85 6.04
N ILE A 194 11.54 -5.93 5.38
CA ILE A 194 12.38 -6.81 4.56
C ILE A 194 11.69 -6.95 3.20
N ALA A 195 12.44 -6.75 2.12
CA ALA A 195 11.97 -6.88 0.75
C ALA A 195 11.77 -8.35 0.37
N MET A 196 10.96 -8.62 -0.65
CA MET A 196 10.71 -10.00 -1.12
C MET A 196 11.96 -10.71 -1.66
N ASP A 197 13.03 -9.97 -1.97
CA ASP A 197 14.34 -10.50 -2.36
C ASP A 197 15.34 -10.66 -1.20
N GLY A 198 14.91 -10.37 0.02
CA GLY A 198 15.68 -10.57 1.25
C GLY A 198 16.50 -9.37 1.72
N TYR A 199 16.59 -8.29 0.94
CA TYR A 199 17.26 -7.07 1.40
C TYR A 199 16.42 -6.30 2.42
N LYS A 200 17.08 -5.52 3.27
CA LYS A 200 16.41 -4.64 4.22
C LYS A 200 15.77 -3.46 3.48
N ILE A 201 14.63 -2.99 4.00
CA ILE A 201 14.01 -1.74 3.58
C ILE A 201 14.08 -0.76 4.74
N PHE A 202 14.62 0.43 4.49
CA PHE A 202 14.70 1.55 5.42
C PHE A 202 13.67 2.62 5.08
N ALA A 203 13.43 3.54 6.01
CA ALA A 203 12.66 4.75 5.78
C ALA A 203 13.25 5.55 4.59
N GLN A 204 12.42 6.40 3.97
CA GLN A 204 12.83 7.21 2.81
C GLN A 204 14.07 8.06 3.11
N ASN A 205 14.09 8.70 4.27
CA ASN A 205 15.16 9.60 4.69
C ASN A 205 16.05 8.93 5.72
N MET A 206 17.30 9.39 5.72
CA MET A 206 18.31 9.08 6.73
C MET A 206 17.86 9.64 8.10
N THR A 207 18.52 9.22 9.18
CA THR A 207 18.16 9.69 10.54
C THR A 207 18.35 11.19 10.75
N ASP A 208 19.25 11.82 10.00
CA ASP A 208 19.44 13.27 10.01
C ASP A 208 18.42 14.05 9.15
N GLY A 209 17.46 13.34 8.53
CA GLY A 209 16.44 13.89 7.65
C GLY A 209 16.88 14.12 6.21
N SER A 210 18.15 13.83 5.86
CA SER A 210 18.62 13.93 4.49
C SER A 210 18.09 12.78 3.62
N THR A 211 17.99 13.03 2.32
CA THR A 211 17.70 11.96 1.35
C THR A 211 18.97 11.15 1.07
N PRO A 212 18.90 9.81 1.05
CA PRO A 212 20.05 8.97 0.76
C PRO A 212 20.62 9.29 -0.63
N ALA A 213 21.96 9.37 -0.71
CA ALA A 213 22.65 9.60 -1.97
C ALA A 213 22.93 8.29 -2.72
N LYS A 214 23.13 8.40 -4.04
CA LYS A 214 23.56 7.30 -4.92
C LYS A 214 22.62 6.10 -4.95
N LEU A 215 21.33 6.35 -4.80
CA LEU A 215 20.30 5.34 -5.00
C LEU A 215 20.28 4.89 -6.46
N ASP A 216 20.14 3.59 -6.65
CA ASP A 216 19.91 2.98 -7.94
C ASP A 216 18.44 3.15 -8.38
N ARG A 217 18.10 2.58 -9.53
CA ARG A 217 16.74 2.67 -10.09
C ARG A 217 15.65 1.95 -9.26
N CYS A 218 16.03 1.03 -8.38
CA CYS A 218 15.13 0.31 -7.49
C CYS A 218 15.03 0.99 -6.12
N ASN A 219 15.63 2.18 -5.97
CA ASN A 219 15.69 2.96 -4.75
C ASN A 219 16.56 2.32 -3.64
N GLY A 220 17.62 1.59 -4.03
CA GLY A 220 18.58 1.03 -3.09
C GLY A 220 20.03 1.41 -3.38
N HIS A 221 20.91 1.14 -2.43
CA HIS A 221 22.34 1.34 -2.58
C HIS A 221 23.14 0.36 -1.72
N GLU A 222 24.45 0.27 -1.94
CA GLU A 222 25.36 -0.57 -1.15
C GLU A 222 26.28 0.28 -0.29
N THR A 223 26.42 -0.12 0.98
CA THR A 223 27.31 0.49 1.96
C THR A 223 28.14 -0.57 2.68
N GLY A 224 29.29 -0.18 3.22
CA GLY A 224 30.22 -1.14 3.82
C GLY A 224 29.72 -1.77 5.12
N ASP A 225 28.80 -1.12 5.82
CA ASP A 225 28.22 -1.52 7.11
C ASP A 225 26.95 -2.37 6.97
N LEU A 226 26.08 -2.05 6.00
CA LEU A 226 24.81 -2.77 5.81
C LEU A 226 24.75 -3.66 4.58
N GLY A 227 25.72 -3.54 3.66
CA GLY A 227 25.62 -4.10 2.32
C GLY A 227 24.52 -3.38 1.51
N TYR A 228 24.01 -4.07 0.47
CA TYR A 228 22.92 -3.54 -0.33
C TYR A 228 21.61 -3.50 0.47
N HIS A 229 20.90 -2.38 0.41
CA HIS A 229 19.59 -2.19 1.04
C HIS A 229 18.78 -1.13 0.29
N TYR A 230 17.47 -1.13 0.53
CA TYR A 230 16.55 -0.17 -0.05
C TYR A 230 16.19 0.94 0.93
N HIS A 231 15.79 2.08 0.36
CA HIS A 231 14.99 3.08 1.05
C HIS A 231 13.58 3.05 0.46
N ALA A 232 12.58 3.25 1.31
CA ALA A 232 11.20 3.40 0.86
C ALA A 232 11.08 4.62 -0.07
N GLY A 233 10.25 4.51 -1.10
CA GLY A 233 9.90 5.63 -1.96
C GLY A 233 9.17 6.72 -1.18
N ASP A 234 9.13 7.92 -1.77
CA ASP A 234 8.32 9.01 -1.24
C ASP A 234 6.86 8.56 -1.11
N PRO A 235 6.15 8.85 -0.01
CA PRO A 235 4.76 8.43 0.16
C PRO A 235 3.87 8.81 -1.02
N GLY A 236 4.02 10.02 -1.58
CA GLY A 236 3.23 10.50 -2.71
C GLY A 236 3.54 9.79 -4.04
N SER A 237 4.65 9.04 -4.12
CA SER A 237 5.04 8.32 -5.35
C SER A 237 4.18 7.10 -5.65
N ASN A 238 3.32 6.67 -4.70
CA ASN A 238 2.54 5.44 -4.81
C ASN A 238 3.43 4.21 -5.10
N ALA A 239 4.66 4.19 -4.59
CA ALA A 239 5.58 3.07 -4.77
C ALA A 239 6.56 2.96 -3.59
N ILE A 240 6.39 1.92 -2.76
CA ILE A 240 7.32 1.65 -1.65
C ILE A 240 8.71 1.29 -2.20
N LEU A 241 8.76 0.49 -3.27
CA LEU A 241 9.98 0.18 -4.03
C LEU A 241 9.67 0.28 -5.53
N GLY A 242 10.67 0.67 -6.33
CA GLY A 242 10.53 0.74 -7.79
C GLY A 242 10.72 -0.60 -8.50
N CYS A 243 11.57 -1.47 -7.95
CA CYS A 243 11.84 -2.82 -8.46
C CYS A 243 12.54 -3.68 -7.39
N MET A 244 12.72 -4.97 -7.70
CA MET A 244 13.57 -5.90 -6.94
C MET A 244 14.93 -6.02 -7.63
N SER A 245 16.01 -5.75 -6.90
CA SER A 245 17.40 -5.86 -7.35
C SER A 245 17.96 -7.29 -7.24
N ALA A 246 17.27 -8.21 -6.56
CA ALA A 246 17.64 -9.63 -6.51
C ALA A 246 16.46 -10.56 -6.90
N GLU A 247 16.76 -11.86 -7.05
CA GLU A 247 15.74 -12.89 -7.14
C GLU A 247 14.86 -12.84 -5.88
N TYR A 248 13.55 -12.79 -6.09
CA TYR A 248 12.58 -12.67 -5.00
C TYR A 248 11.67 -13.91 -4.94
N GLY A 249 11.16 -14.16 -3.74
CA GLY A 249 10.26 -15.28 -3.50
C GLY A 249 8.80 -14.94 -3.82
N CYS A 250 7.87 -15.32 -2.95
CA CYS A 250 6.44 -15.16 -3.22
C CYS A 250 5.64 -14.99 -1.93
N ALA A 251 4.38 -14.57 -2.10
CA ALA A 251 3.39 -14.42 -1.05
C ALA A 251 2.12 -15.22 -1.41
N SER A 252 1.43 -15.75 -0.40
CA SER A 252 0.21 -16.54 -0.54
C SER A 252 -0.74 -16.27 0.63
N ASP A 253 -2.02 -16.10 0.33
CA ASP A 253 -3.13 -16.05 1.29
C ASP A 253 -3.65 -17.44 1.65
N ASP A 254 -3.32 -18.47 0.85
CA ASP A 254 -3.53 -19.87 1.18
C ASP A 254 -2.36 -20.39 2.05
N PRO A 255 -2.57 -20.70 3.34
CA PRO A 255 -1.52 -21.21 4.23
C PRO A 255 -1.10 -22.65 3.89
N THR A 256 -1.85 -23.34 3.02
CA THR A 256 -1.55 -24.70 2.55
C THR A 256 -0.83 -24.72 1.21
N ALA A 257 -0.76 -23.58 0.51
CA ALA A 257 -0.08 -23.48 -0.78
C ALA A 257 1.44 -23.58 -0.61
N VAL A 258 2.07 -24.34 -1.51
CA VAL A 258 3.53 -24.30 -1.68
C VAL A 258 3.85 -23.06 -2.50
N CYS A 259 4.49 -22.09 -1.87
CA CYS A 259 4.91 -20.86 -2.52
C CYS A 259 6.03 -21.15 -3.53
N ASP A 260 5.67 -21.31 -4.81
CA ASP A 260 6.59 -21.51 -5.92
C ASP A 260 6.76 -20.19 -6.70
N ALA A 261 7.86 -19.49 -6.45
CA ALA A 261 8.20 -18.23 -7.13
C ALA A 261 8.47 -18.39 -8.64
N THR A 262 8.58 -19.63 -9.14
CA THR A 262 8.70 -19.93 -10.58
C THR A 262 7.35 -20.13 -11.27
N ALA A 263 6.29 -20.38 -10.49
CA ALA A 263 4.93 -20.52 -11.01
C ALA A 263 4.38 -19.15 -11.42
N ARG A 264 3.74 -19.09 -12.59
CA ARG A 264 3.01 -17.88 -13.00
C ARG A 264 1.67 -17.84 -12.27
N PRO A 265 1.28 -16.70 -11.68
CA PRO A 265 -0.08 -16.55 -11.15
C PRO A 265 -1.12 -16.84 -12.24
N PRO A 266 -2.30 -17.36 -11.87
CA PRO A 266 -3.44 -17.40 -12.78
C PRO A 266 -3.66 -16.01 -13.38
N ARG A 267 -3.92 -15.93 -14.69
CA ARG A 267 -4.36 -14.65 -15.27
C ARG A 267 -5.80 -14.38 -14.80
N PRO A 268 -6.14 -13.11 -14.49
CA PRO A 268 -7.52 -12.73 -14.24
C PRO A 268 -8.44 -13.11 -15.40
#